data_AF-A0A9D5IDL9-F1
#
_entry.id   AF-A0A9D5IDL9-F1
#
_cell.length_a   1.000
_cell.length_b   1.000
_cell.length_c   1.000
_cell.angle_alpha   90.00
_cell.angle_beta   90.00
_cell.angle_gamma   90.00
#
_symmetry.space_group_name_H-M   'P 1'
#
loop_
_entity.id
_entity.type
_entity.pdbx_description
1 polymer ?
#
loop_
_entity_poly.entity_id
_entity_poly.type
_entity_poly.pdbx_seq_one_letter_code
_entity_poly.pdbx_strand_id
1 'polypeptide(L)'
;MQRIWSSRQFKEASSAEDEDVSKRKKVVPVETALAAFWSTAKSDWPACVAALQTVVTECTTYLDLWFRSKVRKTAVGKLKDQAAAEAKLFGDLIAANGLAYAAKMKALLKVIDDSVAFKNTGLAMGAAYDEADRIIRGMISSHDVLDQAALKQVMDAEIQRLRDIAADDSAPQIVRDVITENLAHIDEVHLQEGKPGARMAKVGETDRKYVVNHALVQAEGSTERLGSLMHEMTHVTTGETFDNAPLFLVFQKGKQVGPEGVLQIKTLAKARNKGLLDVVAAAEGDAKLTAPQKKMVKDKCEYANKPMLAQYLGTMKEKLGGVDSQEYKTLKSLSDDPEINPFTGTLIEYDSVINQVLMYLFDWQVKPPSPTWVLVEQLATEARQFRASAGG
;
A
#
# COMPACT_ATOMS: atom_id res chain seq x y z
N MET A 1 5.00 20.14 -10.05
CA MET A 1 5.57 18.79 -10.06
C MET A 1 7.06 18.89 -10.40
N GLN A 2 7.93 18.58 -9.45
CA GLN A 2 9.39 18.62 -9.64
C GLN A 2 9.84 17.25 -10.22
N ARG A 3 10.69 17.29 -11.25
CA ARG A 3 11.13 16.14 -12.07
C ARG A 3 12.46 15.58 -11.54
N ILE A 4 13.54 16.31 -11.82
CA ILE A 4 14.85 16.25 -11.14
C ILE A 4 15.15 17.61 -10.47
N TRP A 5 16.36 17.83 -9.95
CA TRP A 5 16.77 19.17 -9.55
C TRP A 5 16.64 20.21 -10.68
N SER A 6 16.13 21.38 -10.35
CA SER A 6 16.22 22.57 -11.21
C SER A 6 17.66 23.01 -11.37
N SER A 7 17.97 23.76 -12.42
CA SER A 7 19.30 24.38 -12.60
C SER A 7 19.70 25.22 -11.39
N ARG A 8 18.74 25.87 -10.71
CA ARG A 8 18.97 26.61 -9.47
C ARG A 8 19.38 25.69 -8.32
N GLN A 9 18.59 24.66 -8.04
CA GLN A 9 18.89 23.70 -6.96
C GLN A 9 20.24 23.01 -7.18
N PHE A 10 20.55 22.64 -8.42
CA PHE A 10 21.85 22.05 -8.74
C PHE A 10 22.99 23.04 -8.50
N LYS A 11 22.86 24.32 -8.91
CA LYS A 11 23.88 25.35 -8.66
C LYS A 11 24.10 25.60 -7.17
N GLU A 12 23.02 25.69 -6.39
CA GLU A 12 23.07 25.86 -4.94
C GLU A 12 23.73 24.63 -4.26
N ALA A 13 23.41 23.41 -4.71
CA ALA A 13 23.98 22.18 -4.13
C ALA A 13 25.42 21.89 -4.59
N SER A 14 25.84 22.43 -5.73
CA SER A 14 27.17 22.20 -6.35
C SER A 14 28.13 23.37 -6.21
N SER A 15 27.74 24.41 -5.47
CA SER A 15 28.60 25.54 -5.14
C SER A 15 29.77 25.04 -4.29
N ALA A 16 30.97 25.20 -4.84
CA ALA A 16 32.23 24.95 -4.16
C ALA A 16 32.99 26.27 -4.25
N GLU A 17 32.81 27.11 -3.23
CA GLU A 17 33.32 28.49 -3.19
C GLU A 17 34.87 28.53 -3.27
N ASP A 18 35.52 27.44 -2.87
CA ASP A 18 36.98 27.30 -2.80
C ASP A 18 37.65 26.72 -4.07
N GLU A 19 36.91 26.51 -5.18
CA GLU A 19 37.51 25.96 -6.41
C GLU A 19 38.06 27.04 -7.38
N ASP A 20 39.27 26.79 -7.92
CA ASP A 20 39.83 27.58 -9.02
C ASP A 20 38.82 27.76 -10.17
N VAL A 21 38.81 28.94 -10.80
CA VAL A 21 37.89 29.28 -11.90
C VAL A 21 37.98 28.27 -13.07
N SER A 22 39.17 27.75 -13.36
CA SER A 22 39.39 26.75 -14.42
C SER A 22 38.72 25.40 -14.10
N LYS A 23 38.65 25.02 -12.81
CA LYS A 23 37.96 23.83 -12.32
C LYS A 23 36.45 24.05 -12.26
N ARG A 24 36.02 25.27 -11.92
CA ARG A 24 34.61 25.67 -11.97
C ARG A 24 33.97 25.52 -13.34
N LYS A 25 34.69 25.82 -14.42
CA LYS A 25 34.18 25.69 -15.80
C LYS A 25 33.88 24.26 -16.24
N LYS A 26 34.40 23.24 -15.54
CA LYS A 26 34.21 21.83 -15.94
C LYS A 26 32.82 21.28 -15.66
N VAL A 27 32.03 21.93 -14.80
CA VAL A 27 30.62 21.55 -14.53
C VAL A 27 29.63 22.16 -15.54
N VAL A 28 30.08 23.10 -16.36
CA VAL A 28 29.22 23.80 -17.34
C VAL A 28 28.49 22.86 -18.32
N PRO A 29 29.09 21.76 -18.82
CA PRO A 29 28.36 20.80 -19.64
C PRO A 29 27.17 20.17 -18.91
N VAL A 30 27.32 19.84 -17.62
CA VAL A 30 26.22 19.34 -16.77
C VAL A 30 25.13 20.40 -16.62
N GLU A 31 25.50 21.65 -16.36
CA GLU A 31 24.53 22.75 -16.25
C GLU A 31 23.78 22.98 -17.57
N THR A 32 24.48 22.86 -18.70
CA THR A 32 23.92 23.05 -20.05
C THR A 32 22.95 21.92 -20.40
N ALA A 33 23.34 20.67 -20.17
CA ALA A 33 22.45 19.51 -20.36
C ALA A 33 21.21 19.60 -19.48
N LEU A 34 21.37 20.01 -18.22
CA LEU A 34 20.25 20.20 -17.30
C LEU A 34 19.31 21.31 -17.80
N ALA A 35 19.84 22.44 -18.27
CA ALA A 35 19.04 23.51 -18.83
C ALA A 35 18.26 23.06 -20.09
N ALA A 36 18.90 22.29 -20.97
CA ALA A 36 18.27 21.73 -22.17
C ALA A 36 17.12 20.75 -21.83
N PHE A 37 17.29 19.91 -20.80
CA PHE A 37 16.20 19.09 -20.28
C PHE A 37 15.02 19.95 -19.82
N TRP A 38 15.27 21.01 -19.05
CA TRP A 38 14.22 21.89 -18.56
C TRP A 38 13.52 22.73 -19.65
N SER A 39 14.15 22.91 -20.82
CA SER A 39 13.51 23.50 -22.00
C SER A 39 12.75 22.50 -22.88
N THR A 40 12.85 21.20 -22.59
CA THR A 40 12.15 20.15 -23.35
C THR A 40 10.68 20.13 -22.98
N ALA A 41 9.80 19.99 -23.98
CA ALA A 41 8.36 19.91 -23.76
C ALA A 41 8.01 18.70 -22.88
N LYS A 42 7.30 18.92 -21.77
CA LYS A 42 7.02 17.86 -20.79
C LYS A 42 6.19 16.70 -21.33
N SER A 43 5.38 16.97 -22.36
CA SER A 43 4.53 16.00 -23.04
C SER A 43 5.27 15.14 -24.07
N ASP A 44 6.49 15.52 -24.48
CA ASP A 44 7.31 14.74 -25.40
C ASP A 44 8.22 13.80 -24.60
N TRP A 45 7.68 12.63 -24.23
CA TRP A 45 8.43 11.66 -23.43
C TRP A 45 9.71 11.18 -24.13
N PRO A 46 9.70 10.83 -25.45
CA PRO A 46 10.93 10.48 -26.16
C PRO A 46 12.02 11.55 -26.06
N ALA A 47 11.68 12.82 -26.30
CA ALA A 47 12.64 13.91 -26.17
C ALA A 47 13.12 14.11 -24.72
N CYS A 48 12.23 13.97 -23.74
CA CYS A 48 12.59 14.04 -22.32
C CYS A 48 13.59 12.95 -21.94
N VAL A 49 13.36 11.70 -22.37
CA VAL A 49 14.27 10.57 -22.10
C VAL A 49 15.64 10.83 -22.73
N ALA A 50 15.69 11.26 -23.99
CA ALA A 50 16.94 11.59 -24.67
C ALA A 50 17.72 12.70 -23.93
N ALA A 51 17.03 13.77 -23.52
CA ALA A 51 17.66 14.87 -22.77
C ALA A 51 18.16 14.42 -21.38
N LEU A 52 17.43 13.56 -20.67
CA LEU A 52 17.87 12.98 -19.39
C LEU A 52 19.09 12.09 -19.58
N GLN A 53 19.16 11.31 -20.66
CA GLN A 53 20.34 10.50 -20.99
C GLN A 53 21.57 11.38 -21.28
N THR A 54 21.39 12.55 -21.89
CA THR A 54 22.46 13.55 -22.01
C THR A 54 22.92 14.04 -20.64
N VAL A 55 22.01 14.37 -19.72
CA VAL A 55 22.37 14.75 -18.34
C VAL A 55 23.18 13.65 -17.64
N VAL A 56 22.76 12.39 -17.76
CA VAL A 56 23.49 11.23 -17.19
C VAL A 56 24.90 11.11 -17.78
N THR A 57 25.04 11.32 -19.10
CA THR A 57 26.32 11.26 -19.81
C THR A 57 27.26 12.36 -19.35
N GLU A 58 26.79 13.60 -19.26
CA GLU A 58 27.60 14.73 -18.79
C GLU A 58 27.97 14.60 -17.32
N CYS A 59 27.06 14.13 -16.47
CA CYS A 59 27.37 13.83 -15.08
C CYS A 59 28.43 12.74 -14.95
N THR A 60 28.35 11.68 -15.76
CA THR A 60 29.35 10.59 -15.75
C THR A 60 30.71 11.12 -16.18
N THR A 61 30.77 11.88 -17.28
CA THR A 61 31.98 12.52 -17.78
C THR A 61 32.62 13.42 -16.70
N TYR A 62 31.81 14.21 -16.00
CA TYR A 62 32.30 15.04 -14.90
C TYR A 62 32.85 14.19 -13.74
N LEU A 63 32.15 13.11 -13.36
CA LEU A 63 32.55 12.21 -12.28
C LEU A 63 33.80 11.39 -12.59
N ASP A 64 34.22 11.31 -13.85
CA ASP A 64 35.47 10.64 -14.27
C ASP A 64 36.69 11.57 -14.22
N LEU A 65 36.49 12.90 -14.07
CA LEU A 65 37.59 13.86 -13.96
C LEU A 65 38.43 13.62 -12.70
N TRP A 66 39.75 13.50 -12.85
CA TRP A 66 40.67 13.22 -11.73
C TRP A 66 40.65 14.28 -10.61
N PHE A 67 40.17 15.49 -10.87
CA PHE A 67 40.01 16.57 -9.88
C PHE A 67 38.52 16.92 -9.69
N ARG A 68 38.05 16.96 -8.44
CA ARG A 68 36.68 17.39 -8.08
C ARG A 68 36.56 17.59 -6.57
N SER A 69 35.93 18.68 -6.12
CA SER A 69 35.56 18.82 -4.70
C SER A 69 34.55 17.75 -4.29
N LYS A 70 34.58 17.39 -2.99
CA LYS A 70 33.63 16.43 -2.40
C LYS A 70 32.17 16.90 -2.54
N VAL A 71 31.93 18.20 -2.37
CA VAL A 71 30.62 18.83 -2.51
C VAL A 71 30.08 18.61 -3.92
N ARG A 72 30.84 19.01 -4.94
CA ARG A 72 30.39 18.90 -6.33
C ARG A 72 30.28 17.46 -6.80
N LYS A 73 31.21 16.59 -6.41
CA LYS A 73 31.10 15.13 -6.67
C LYS A 73 29.77 14.58 -6.13
N THR A 74 29.39 14.99 -4.92
CA THR A 74 28.12 14.55 -4.29
C THR A 74 26.91 15.09 -5.03
N ALA A 75 26.91 16.38 -5.39
CA ALA A 75 25.81 17.00 -6.13
C ALA A 75 25.63 16.40 -7.53
N VAL A 76 26.71 16.21 -8.28
CA VAL A 76 26.68 15.62 -9.62
C VAL A 76 26.25 14.15 -9.56
N GLY A 77 26.70 13.39 -8.55
CA GLY A 77 26.23 12.03 -8.29
C GLY A 77 24.72 11.97 -8.07
N LYS A 78 24.19 12.80 -7.18
CA LYS A 78 22.74 12.88 -6.93
C LYS A 78 21.94 13.25 -8.18
N LEU A 79 22.41 14.24 -8.95
CA LEU A 79 21.75 14.62 -10.20
C LEU A 79 21.77 13.48 -11.23
N LYS A 80 22.89 12.75 -11.35
CA LYS A 80 23.01 11.57 -12.21
C LYS A 80 21.97 10.52 -11.84
N ASP A 81 21.85 10.20 -10.55
CA ASP A 81 20.94 9.16 -10.07
C ASP A 81 19.48 9.56 -10.31
N GLN A 82 19.13 10.83 -10.05
CA GLN A 82 17.80 11.37 -10.38
C GLN A 82 17.50 11.27 -11.89
N ALA A 83 18.43 11.72 -12.73
CA ALA A 83 18.22 11.75 -14.18
C ALA A 83 18.11 10.34 -14.77
N ALA A 84 18.93 9.40 -14.27
CA ALA A 84 18.87 8.00 -14.69
C ALA A 84 17.55 7.33 -14.27
N ALA A 85 17.10 7.57 -13.04
CA ALA A 85 15.82 7.07 -12.56
C ALA A 85 14.64 7.61 -13.39
N GLU A 86 14.60 8.92 -13.64
CA GLU A 86 13.52 9.53 -14.43
C GLU A 86 13.55 9.08 -15.90
N ALA A 87 14.73 8.95 -16.51
CA ALA A 87 14.88 8.43 -17.87
C ALA A 87 14.33 7.01 -17.98
N LYS A 88 14.63 6.16 -17.01
CA LYS A 88 14.12 4.79 -16.96
C LYS A 88 12.58 4.78 -16.86
N LEU A 89 12.01 5.54 -15.91
CA LEU A 89 10.55 5.55 -15.72
C LEU A 89 9.79 6.03 -16.96
N PHE A 90 10.23 7.13 -17.60
CA PHE A 90 9.60 7.56 -18.86
C PHE A 90 9.86 6.60 -20.02
N GLY A 91 11.04 5.98 -20.08
CA GLY A 91 11.32 4.92 -21.04
C GLY A 91 10.34 3.75 -20.92
N ASP A 92 10.07 3.32 -19.69
CA ASP A 92 9.11 2.24 -19.39
C ASP A 92 7.66 2.66 -19.72
N LEU A 93 7.27 3.92 -19.49
CA LEU A 93 5.98 4.47 -19.91
C LEU A 93 5.81 4.44 -21.44
N ILE A 94 6.84 4.82 -22.19
CA ILE A 94 6.84 4.76 -23.67
C ILE A 94 6.71 3.31 -24.12
N ALA A 95 7.50 2.40 -23.55
CA ALA A 95 7.48 0.98 -23.88
C ALA A 95 6.11 0.34 -23.62
N ALA A 96 5.45 0.72 -22.52
CA ALA A 96 4.12 0.24 -22.18
C ALA A 96 3.04 0.72 -23.16
N ASN A 97 3.21 1.88 -23.82
CA ASN A 97 2.17 2.46 -24.65
C ASN A 97 1.77 1.59 -25.86
N GLY A 98 2.71 0.79 -26.39
CA GLY A 98 2.49 -0.12 -27.52
C GLY A 98 1.96 -1.51 -27.15
N LEU A 99 1.70 -1.79 -25.86
CA LEU A 99 1.25 -3.10 -25.40
C LEU A 99 -0.29 -3.22 -25.42
N ALA A 100 -0.78 -4.47 -25.53
CA ALA A 100 -2.19 -4.80 -25.31
C ALA A 100 -2.62 -4.51 -23.86
N TYR A 101 -3.91 -4.34 -23.61
CA TYR A 101 -4.46 -3.79 -22.35
C TYR A 101 -3.90 -4.43 -21.07
N ALA A 102 -4.02 -5.76 -20.90
CA ALA A 102 -3.50 -6.46 -19.71
C ALA A 102 -1.98 -6.29 -19.54
N ALA A 103 -1.22 -6.45 -20.64
CA ALA A 103 0.23 -6.29 -20.63
C ALA A 103 0.66 -4.85 -20.34
N LYS A 104 -0.08 -3.88 -20.88
CA LYS A 104 0.09 -2.45 -20.64
C LYS A 104 -0.15 -2.12 -19.17
N MET A 105 -1.27 -2.55 -18.58
CA MET A 105 -1.54 -2.35 -17.15
C MET A 105 -0.44 -2.96 -16.28
N LYS A 106 -0.04 -4.22 -16.54
CA LYS A 106 1.05 -4.86 -15.80
C LYS A 106 2.37 -4.08 -15.90
N ALA A 107 2.71 -3.59 -17.09
CA ALA A 107 3.90 -2.76 -17.29
C ALA A 107 3.81 -1.42 -16.52
N LEU A 108 2.65 -0.75 -16.55
CA LEU A 108 2.44 0.52 -15.85
C LEU A 108 2.41 0.35 -14.32
N LEU A 109 1.87 -0.76 -13.79
CA LEU A 109 1.96 -1.09 -12.36
C LEU A 109 3.41 -1.25 -11.91
N LYS A 110 4.26 -1.84 -12.77
CA LYS A 110 5.70 -1.92 -12.53
C LYS A 110 6.36 -0.54 -12.51
N VAL A 111 5.93 0.41 -13.36
CA VAL A 111 6.42 1.79 -13.32
C VAL A 111 6.11 2.45 -11.97
N ILE A 112 4.92 2.21 -11.42
CA ILE A 112 4.57 2.67 -10.06
C ILE A 112 5.52 2.05 -9.04
N ASP A 113 5.72 0.73 -9.06
CA ASP A 113 6.57 0.05 -8.10
C ASP A 113 8.03 0.55 -8.15
N ASP A 114 8.57 0.74 -9.35
CA ASP A 114 9.90 1.31 -9.56
C ASP A 114 9.97 2.76 -9.02
N SER A 115 8.94 3.57 -9.22
CA SER A 115 8.88 4.95 -8.70
C SER A 115 8.86 5.01 -7.17
N VAL A 116 8.17 4.08 -6.51
CA VAL A 116 8.15 3.95 -5.05
C VAL A 116 9.52 3.52 -4.53
N ALA A 117 10.16 2.56 -5.18
CA ALA A 117 11.54 2.16 -4.85
C ALA A 117 12.50 3.35 -4.94
N PHE A 118 12.38 4.20 -5.95
CA PHE A 118 13.17 5.43 -6.07
C PHE A 118 12.85 6.45 -4.97
N LYS A 119 11.58 6.69 -4.65
CA LYS A 119 11.17 7.58 -3.54
C LYS A 119 11.83 7.17 -2.23
N ASN A 120 11.94 5.86 -1.97
CA ASN A 120 12.57 5.33 -0.76
C ASN A 120 14.09 5.54 -0.68
N THR A 121 14.75 5.93 -1.78
CA THR A 121 16.16 6.37 -1.76
C THR A 121 16.34 7.83 -1.32
N GLY A 122 15.23 8.56 -1.07
CA GLY A 122 15.25 9.97 -0.71
C GLY A 122 15.33 10.93 -1.92
N LEU A 123 15.17 10.40 -3.14
CA LEU A 123 15.07 11.19 -4.36
C LEU A 123 13.61 11.58 -4.63
N ALA A 124 13.35 12.85 -4.95
CA ALA A 124 12.02 13.33 -5.31
C ALA A 124 11.70 12.96 -6.77
N MET A 125 10.65 12.16 -6.99
CA MET A 125 10.34 11.54 -8.30
C MET A 125 8.84 11.58 -8.68
N GLY A 126 8.15 12.69 -8.38
CA GLY A 126 6.68 12.75 -8.50
C GLY A 126 6.13 12.61 -9.93
N ALA A 127 6.82 13.14 -10.94
CA ALA A 127 6.20 13.34 -12.25
C ALA A 127 5.88 12.07 -13.05
N ALA A 128 6.76 11.07 -13.04
CA ALA A 128 6.51 9.84 -13.77
C ALA A 128 5.48 8.94 -13.05
N TYR A 129 5.47 8.93 -11.72
CA TYR A 129 4.45 8.28 -10.92
C TYR A 129 3.06 8.88 -11.21
N ASP A 130 2.93 10.21 -11.12
CA ASP A 130 1.66 10.90 -11.31
C ASP A 130 1.11 10.65 -12.73
N GLU A 131 2.01 10.57 -13.73
CA GLU A 131 1.63 10.25 -15.10
C GLU A 131 1.21 8.78 -15.28
N ALA A 132 1.93 7.84 -14.67
CA ALA A 132 1.54 6.42 -14.67
C ALA A 132 0.18 6.21 -14.00
N ASP A 133 -0.04 6.77 -12.81
CA ASP A 133 -1.31 6.78 -12.07
C ASP A 133 -2.43 7.34 -12.95
N ARG A 134 -2.22 8.50 -13.56
CA ARG A 134 -3.18 9.14 -14.46
C ARG A 134 -3.54 8.25 -15.66
N ILE A 135 -2.56 7.61 -16.29
CA ILE A 135 -2.79 6.71 -17.44
C ILE A 135 -3.57 5.48 -17.00
N ILE A 136 -3.18 4.83 -15.90
CA ILE A 136 -3.86 3.63 -15.41
C ILE A 136 -5.30 3.97 -15.00
N ARG A 137 -5.53 5.04 -14.23
CA ARG A 137 -6.88 5.49 -13.88
C ARG A 137 -7.70 5.81 -15.12
N GLY A 138 -7.11 6.48 -16.11
CA GLY A 138 -7.75 6.74 -17.40
C GLY A 138 -8.12 5.45 -18.14
N MET A 139 -7.25 4.43 -18.11
CA MET A 139 -7.52 3.11 -18.68
C MET A 139 -8.69 2.43 -17.97
N ILE A 140 -8.66 2.35 -16.63
CA ILE A 140 -9.74 1.77 -15.82
C ILE A 140 -11.07 2.48 -16.11
N SER A 141 -11.12 3.81 -15.96
CA SER A 141 -12.35 4.59 -16.15
C SER A 141 -12.91 4.56 -17.58
N SER A 142 -12.05 4.34 -18.59
CA SER A 142 -12.50 4.25 -20.00
C SER A 142 -12.91 2.83 -20.41
N HIS A 143 -12.58 1.81 -19.61
CA HIS A 143 -12.72 0.40 -20.00
C HIS A 143 -13.62 -0.44 -19.08
N ASP A 144 -14.30 0.16 -18.09
CA ASP A 144 -15.38 -0.49 -17.32
C ASP A 144 -16.49 -1.09 -18.21
N VAL A 145 -16.51 -0.79 -19.52
CA VAL A 145 -17.49 -1.30 -20.50
C VAL A 145 -16.86 -2.19 -21.60
N LEU A 146 -15.53 -2.23 -21.79
CA LEU A 146 -14.93 -2.73 -23.05
C LEU A 146 -14.00 -3.96 -22.94
N ASP A 147 -13.26 -4.17 -21.85
CA ASP A 147 -12.33 -5.32 -21.72
C ASP A 147 -12.22 -5.85 -20.28
N GLN A 148 -13.36 -6.25 -19.74
CA GLN A 148 -13.49 -6.83 -18.39
C GLN A 148 -12.64 -8.10 -18.21
N ALA A 149 -12.41 -8.86 -19.28
CA ALA A 149 -11.59 -10.06 -19.23
C ALA A 149 -10.11 -9.74 -18.94
N ALA A 150 -9.57 -8.70 -19.59
CA ALA A 150 -8.19 -8.29 -19.35
C ALA A 150 -8.00 -7.62 -17.98
N LEU A 151 -8.99 -6.87 -17.48
CA LEU A 151 -8.98 -6.37 -16.11
C LEU A 151 -9.01 -7.52 -15.10
N LYS A 152 -9.88 -8.51 -15.31
CA LYS A 152 -9.93 -9.73 -14.50
C LYS A 152 -8.60 -10.47 -14.50
N GLN A 153 -7.92 -10.58 -15.64
CA GLN A 153 -6.59 -11.21 -15.72
C GLN A 153 -5.56 -10.52 -14.80
N VAL A 154 -5.60 -9.19 -14.68
CA VAL A 154 -4.70 -8.46 -13.78
C VAL A 154 -5.06 -8.68 -12.32
N MET A 155 -6.35 -8.69 -11.98
CA MET A 155 -6.80 -9.00 -10.62
C MET A 155 -6.48 -10.45 -10.22
N ASP A 156 -6.69 -11.41 -11.12
CA ASP A 156 -6.35 -12.82 -10.92
C ASP A 156 -4.84 -13.00 -10.68
N ALA A 157 -3.99 -12.17 -11.29
CA ALA A 157 -2.55 -12.20 -11.08
C ALA A 157 -2.15 -11.74 -9.66
N GLU A 158 -2.88 -10.81 -9.03
CA GLU A 158 -2.63 -10.43 -7.63
C GLU A 158 -3.02 -11.57 -6.67
N ILE A 159 -4.13 -12.26 -6.93
CA ILE A 159 -4.52 -13.48 -6.19
C ILE A 159 -3.47 -14.58 -6.39
N GLN A 160 -2.99 -14.77 -7.62
CA GLN A 160 -1.94 -15.75 -7.88
C GLN A 160 -0.66 -15.39 -7.14
N ARG A 161 -0.27 -14.11 -7.06
CA ARG A 161 0.90 -13.69 -6.27
C ARG A 161 0.76 -14.05 -4.79
N LEU A 162 -0.43 -13.90 -4.20
CA LEU A 162 -0.68 -14.38 -2.83
C LEU A 162 -0.52 -15.90 -2.73
N ARG A 163 -1.08 -16.67 -3.67
CA ARG A 163 -0.90 -18.13 -3.72
C ARG A 163 0.57 -18.54 -3.83
N ASP A 164 1.33 -17.83 -4.66
CA ASP A 164 2.77 -18.09 -4.86
C ASP A 164 3.54 -17.84 -3.55
N ILE A 165 3.23 -16.77 -2.81
CA ILE A 165 3.82 -16.50 -1.48
C ILE A 165 3.45 -17.60 -0.48
N ALA A 166 2.19 -18.06 -0.47
CA ALA A 166 1.76 -19.13 0.44
C ALA A 166 2.44 -20.48 0.13
N ALA A 167 2.74 -20.74 -1.14
CA ALA A 167 3.42 -21.95 -1.60
C ALA A 167 4.95 -21.89 -1.41
N ASP A 168 5.54 -20.71 -1.22
CA ASP A 168 6.97 -20.53 -1.03
C ASP A 168 7.42 -20.96 0.39
N ASP A 169 8.11 -22.09 0.48
CA ASP A 169 8.64 -22.61 1.75
C ASP A 169 9.70 -21.71 2.42
N SER A 170 10.24 -20.72 1.71
CA SER A 170 11.14 -19.73 2.28
C SER A 170 10.41 -18.55 2.94
N ALA A 171 9.12 -18.38 2.69
CA ALA A 171 8.30 -17.39 3.36
C ALA A 171 8.04 -17.79 4.83
N PRO A 172 8.00 -16.84 5.78
CA PRO A 172 7.70 -17.14 7.17
C PRO A 172 6.35 -17.86 7.32
N GLN A 173 6.29 -18.88 8.19
CA GLN A 173 5.10 -19.73 8.33
C GLN A 173 3.82 -18.93 8.59
N ILE A 174 3.89 -17.92 9.47
CA ILE A 174 2.72 -17.08 9.77
C ILE A 174 2.19 -16.35 8.53
N VAL A 175 3.07 -15.88 7.62
CA VAL A 175 2.67 -15.21 6.37
C VAL A 175 1.93 -16.19 5.47
N ARG A 176 2.45 -17.40 5.32
CA ARG A 176 1.82 -18.47 4.52
C ARG A 176 0.47 -18.87 5.09
N ASP A 177 0.39 -19.00 6.41
CA ASP A 177 -0.82 -19.38 7.15
C ASP A 177 -1.93 -18.34 6.99
N VAL A 178 -1.64 -17.04 7.17
CA VAL A 178 -2.66 -15.99 7.03
C VAL A 178 -3.13 -15.83 5.60
N ILE A 179 -2.25 -16.00 4.61
CA ILE A 179 -2.66 -15.98 3.19
C ILE A 179 -3.56 -17.16 2.89
N THR A 180 -3.16 -18.37 3.32
CA THR A 180 -3.95 -19.58 3.08
C THR A 180 -5.33 -19.48 3.72
N GLU A 181 -5.40 -19.01 4.96
CA GLU A 181 -6.64 -18.75 5.68
C GLU A 181 -7.52 -17.75 4.92
N ASN A 182 -6.96 -16.61 4.51
CA ASN A 182 -7.72 -15.55 3.86
C ASN A 182 -8.17 -15.88 2.43
N LEU A 183 -7.47 -16.80 1.75
CA LEU A 183 -7.87 -17.27 0.42
C LEU A 183 -8.84 -18.45 0.47
N ALA A 184 -9.17 -18.99 1.65
CA ALA A 184 -10.08 -20.14 1.78
C ALA A 184 -11.48 -19.87 1.20
N HIS A 185 -11.92 -18.61 1.23
CA HIS A 185 -13.23 -18.16 0.73
C HIS A 185 -13.14 -17.38 -0.58
N ILE A 186 -12.03 -17.47 -1.33
CA ILE A 186 -11.88 -16.70 -2.57
C ILE A 186 -12.96 -17.04 -3.61
N ASP A 187 -13.45 -18.27 -3.62
CA ASP A 187 -14.54 -18.70 -4.51
C ASP A 187 -15.90 -18.12 -4.09
N GLU A 188 -16.03 -17.53 -2.91
CA GLU A 188 -17.23 -16.82 -2.48
C GLU A 188 -17.17 -15.32 -2.81
N VAL A 189 -16.07 -14.85 -3.41
CA VAL A 189 -15.78 -13.44 -3.66
C VAL A 189 -15.87 -13.10 -5.14
N HIS A 190 -16.65 -12.07 -5.45
CA HIS A 190 -16.54 -11.32 -6.70
C HIS A 190 -15.53 -10.19 -6.50
N LEU A 191 -14.32 -10.37 -7.06
CA LEU A 191 -13.27 -9.37 -7.03
C LEU A 191 -13.44 -8.38 -8.19
N GLN A 192 -13.45 -7.09 -7.87
CA GLN A 192 -13.58 -6.01 -8.86
C GLN A 192 -12.66 -4.83 -8.55
N GLU A 193 -12.37 -4.02 -9.56
CA GLU A 193 -11.65 -2.77 -9.36
C GLU A 193 -12.54 -1.76 -8.62
N GLY A 194 -11.95 -1.03 -7.68
CA GLY A 194 -12.62 0.10 -7.05
C GLY A 194 -11.96 0.52 -5.75
N LYS A 195 -12.56 1.49 -5.07
CA LYS A 195 -12.12 1.90 -3.74
C LYS A 195 -12.13 0.68 -2.80
N PRO A 196 -11.00 0.37 -2.10
CA PRO A 196 -10.91 -0.81 -1.24
C PRO A 196 -12.08 -0.93 -0.27
N GLY A 197 -12.59 -2.15 -0.15
CA GLY A 197 -13.67 -2.50 0.75
C GLY A 197 -14.27 -3.88 0.44
N ALA A 198 -14.62 -4.62 1.48
CA ALA A 198 -15.42 -5.83 1.42
C ALA A 198 -16.88 -5.56 1.79
N ARG A 199 -17.82 -6.27 1.17
CA ARG A 199 -19.24 -6.30 1.58
C ARG A 199 -19.92 -7.55 1.06
N MET A 200 -21.04 -7.91 1.66
CA MET A 200 -21.93 -8.88 1.02
C MET A 200 -22.48 -8.32 -0.30
N ALA A 201 -22.62 -9.19 -1.28
CA ALA A 201 -23.32 -8.90 -2.51
C ALA A 201 -24.78 -8.55 -2.24
N LYS A 202 -25.34 -7.64 -3.05
CA LYS A 202 -26.78 -7.39 -3.08
C LYS A 202 -27.47 -8.47 -3.90
N VAL A 203 -28.75 -8.70 -3.64
CA VAL A 203 -29.56 -9.64 -4.43
C VAL A 203 -29.51 -9.24 -5.91
N GLY A 204 -29.09 -10.17 -6.77
CA GLY A 204 -28.99 -9.97 -8.22
C GLY A 204 -27.75 -9.21 -8.72
N GLU A 205 -26.81 -8.85 -7.83
CA GLU A 205 -25.58 -8.15 -8.22
C GLU A 205 -24.52 -9.07 -8.81
N THR A 206 -24.32 -10.24 -8.20
CA THR A 206 -23.35 -11.26 -8.62
C THR A 206 -23.82 -12.62 -8.11
N ASP A 207 -23.26 -13.71 -8.64
CA ASP A 207 -23.48 -15.08 -8.17
C ASP A 207 -22.67 -15.43 -6.92
N ARG A 208 -21.79 -14.52 -6.48
CA ARG A 208 -20.93 -14.66 -5.30
C ARG A 208 -21.56 -14.05 -4.05
N LYS A 209 -21.16 -14.56 -2.88
CA LYS A 209 -21.66 -14.08 -1.58
C LYS A 209 -21.12 -12.69 -1.24
N TYR A 210 -19.87 -12.42 -1.64
CA TYR A 210 -19.17 -11.18 -1.36
C TYR A 210 -18.79 -10.42 -2.62
N VAL A 211 -18.68 -9.10 -2.48
CA VAL A 211 -17.97 -8.23 -3.41
C VAL A 211 -16.79 -7.64 -2.67
N VAL A 212 -15.59 -7.83 -3.21
CA VAL A 212 -14.36 -7.21 -2.72
C VAL A 212 -13.88 -6.23 -3.79
N ASN A 213 -13.81 -4.95 -3.42
CA ASN A 213 -13.19 -3.94 -4.24
C ASN A 213 -11.69 -3.92 -3.97
N HIS A 214 -10.89 -3.93 -5.03
CA HIS A 214 -9.44 -3.86 -4.97
C HIS A 214 -8.93 -2.77 -5.89
N ALA A 215 -8.30 -1.74 -5.31
CA ALA A 215 -7.70 -0.68 -6.10
C ALA A 215 -6.34 -1.13 -6.63
N LEU A 216 -6.22 -1.15 -7.96
CA LEU A 216 -4.98 -1.48 -8.66
C LEU A 216 -3.96 -0.34 -8.61
N VAL A 217 -4.36 0.88 -8.26
CA VAL A 217 -3.45 2.03 -8.18
C VAL A 217 -3.37 2.53 -6.75
N GLN A 218 -2.24 2.25 -6.09
CA GLN A 218 -1.96 2.56 -4.69
C GLN A 218 -0.66 3.37 -4.57
N ALA A 219 -0.60 4.23 -3.55
CA ALA A 219 0.47 5.21 -3.38
C ALA A 219 1.83 4.57 -3.08
N GLU A 220 1.84 3.46 -2.36
CA GLU A 220 3.07 2.70 -2.06
C GLU A 220 3.20 1.44 -2.94
N GLY A 221 2.59 1.46 -4.13
CA GLY A 221 2.76 0.42 -5.15
C GLY A 221 2.28 -0.96 -4.70
N SER A 222 3.01 -2.00 -5.11
CA SER A 222 2.58 -3.38 -4.95
C SER A 222 2.50 -3.83 -3.50
N THR A 223 3.31 -3.24 -2.62
CA THR A 223 3.24 -3.51 -1.19
C THR A 223 1.87 -3.11 -0.63
N GLU A 224 1.41 -1.89 -0.95
CA GLU A 224 0.08 -1.43 -0.52
C GLU A 224 -1.05 -2.20 -1.22
N ARG A 225 -0.90 -2.53 -2.52
CA ARG A 225 -1.92 -3.34 -3.24
C ARG A 225 -2.14 -4.68 -2.55
N LEU A 226 -1.09 -5.46 -2.33
CA LEU A 226 -1.21 -6.78 -1.72
C LEU A 226 -1.69 -6.70 -0.27
N GLY A 227 -1.14 -5.78 0.54
CA GLY A 227 -1.61 -5.62 1.92
C GLY A 227 -3.05 -5.12 1.99
N SER A 228 -3.49 -4.26 1.08
CA SER A 228 -4.90 -3.85 0.98
C SER A 228 -5.81 -4.99 0.53
N LEU A 229 -5.39 -5.84 -0.41
CA LEU A 229 -6.15 -7.02 -0.79
C LEU A 229 -6.29 -8.00 0.39
N MET A 230 -5.20 -8.25 1.11
CA MET A 230 -5.19 -9.08 2.31
C MET A 230 -6.04 -8.51 3.45
N HIS A 231 -6.09 -7.19 3.60
CA HIS A 231 -7.01 -6.52 4.52
C HIS A 231 -8.47 -6.89 4.20
N GLU A 232 -8.91 -6.71 2.95
CA GLU A 232 -10.31 -7.00 2.57
C GLU A 232 -10.65 -8.49 2.63
N MET A 233 -9.71 -9.37 2.25
CA MET A 233 -9.92 -10.82 2.36
C MET A 233 -9.98 -11.30 3.82
N THR A 234 -9.32 -10.59 4.74
CA THR A 234 -9.45 -10.85 6.19
C THR A 234 -10.86 -10.52 6.67
N HIS A 235 -11.51 -9.47 6.16
CA HIS A 235 -12.90 -9.16 6.50
C HIS A 235 -13.84 -10.28 6.09
N VAL A 236 -13.70 -10.80 4.86
CA VAL A 236 -14.49 -11.94 4.37
C VAL A 236 -14.33 -13.15 5.29
N THR A 237 -13.09 -13.54 5.56
CA THR A 237 -12.76 -14.70 6.40
C THR A 237 -13.27 -14.55 7.83
N THR A 238 -13.17 -13.34 8.39
CA THR A 238 -13.73 -13.01 9.70
C THR A 238 -15.25 -13.12 9.68
N GLY A 239 -15.90 -12.60 8.64
CA GLY A 239 -17.34 -12.72 8.44
C GLY A 239 -17.83 -14.16 8.42
N GLU A 240 -17.11 -15.05 7.74
CA GLU A 240 -17.43 -16.49 7.72
C GLU A 240 -17.17 -17.16 9.07
N THR A 241 -16.00 -16.93 9.67
CA THR A 241 -15.58 -17.57 10.93
C THR A 241 -16.55 -17.31 12.08
N PHE A 242 -17.07 -16.08 12.17
CA PHE A 242 -17.94 -15.66 13.26
C PHE A 242 -19.43 -15.64 12.89
N ASP A 243 -19.82 -16.14 11.71
CA ASP A 243 -21.19 -16.03 11.20
C ASP A 243 -21.73 -14.59 11.26
N ASN A 244 -20.84 -13.62 10.99
CA ASN A 244 -21.11 -12.19 11.08
C ASN A 244 -20.77 -11.45 9.79
N ALA A 245 -21.00 -12.12 8.66
CA ALA A 245 -20.86 -11.60 7.31
C ALA A 245 -21.41 -10.17 7.09
N PRO A 246 -22.52 -9.73 7.73
CA PRO A 246 -22.99 -8.36 7.57
C PRO A 246 -22.05 -7.30 8.15
N LEU A 247 -21.41 -7.54 9.29
CA LEU A 247 -20.63 -6.53 10.00
C LEU A 247 -19.13 -6.83 10.09
N PHE A 248 -18.70 -8.03 9.68
CA PHE A 248 -17.32 -8.51 9.81
C PHE A 248 -16.76 -8.38 11.22
N LEU A 249 -17.61 -8.47 12.26
CA LEU A 249 -17.11 -8.44 13.64
C LEU A 249 -16.46 -9.76 13.98
N VAL A 250 -15.41 -9.67 14.80
CA VAL A 250 -14.71 -10.82 15.38
C VAL A 250 -15.46 -11.52 16.53
N PHE A 251 -16.79 -11.49 16.50
CA PHE A 251 -17.66 -12.08 17.52
C PHE A 251 -18.86 -12.74 16.88
N GLN A 252 -19.26 -13.87 17.46
CA GLN A 252 -20.31 -14.72 16.93
C GLN A 252 -21.68 -14.05 17.07
N LYS A 253 -22.38 -13.99 15.94
CA LYS A 253 -23.74 -13.48 15.85
C LYS A 253 -24.64 -14.16 16.89
N GLY A 254 -25.38 -13.36 17.65
CA GLY A 254 -26.33 -13.83 18.66
C GLY A 254 -25.75 -14.55 19.90
N LYS A 255 -24.44 -14.84 19.99
CA LYS A 255 -23.87 -15.55 21.16
C LYS A 255 -23.33 -14.63 22.26
N GLN A 256 -22.84 -13.45 21.91
CA GLN A 256 -22.22 -12.50 22.86
C GLN A 256 -23.12 -11.30 23.22
N VAL A 257 -24.45 -11.47 23.14
CA VAL A 257 -25.43 -10.38 23.38
C VAL A 257 -25.84 -10.18 24.85
N GLY A 258 -25.44 -11.07 25.76
CA GLY A 258 -25.69 -10.96 27.21
C GLY A 258 -24.60 -10.16 27.97
N PRO A 259 -24.80 -9.86 29.27
CA PRO A 259 -23.88 -9.04 30.06
C PRO A 259 -22.42 -9.54 30.07
N GLU A 260 -22.23 -10.86 30.20
CA GLU A 260 -20.89 -11.47 30.15
C GLU A 260 -20.25 -11.34 28.76
N GLY A 261 -21.04 -11.53 27.70
CA GLY A 261 -20.58 -11.34 26.32
C GLY A 261 -20.19 -9.89 26.04
N VAL A 262 -20.96 -8.93 26.54
CA VAL A 262 -20.64 -7.50 26.45
C VAL A 262 -19.33 -7.18 27.16
N LEU A 263 -19.09 -7.74 28.34
CA LEU A 263 -17.83 -7.56 29.06
C LEU A 263 -16.64 -8.17 28.30
N GLN A 264 -16.81 -9.34 27.68
CA GLN A 264 -15.81 -9.96 26.82
C GLN A 264 -15.49 -9.08 25.60
N ILE A 265 -16.52 -8.54 24.94
CA ILE A 265 -16.35 -7.62 23.80
C ILE A 265 -15.56 -6.39 24.22
N LYS A 266 -15.92 -5.78 25.36
CA LYS A 266 -15.21 -4.61 25.90
C LYS A 266 -13.74 -4.92 26.19
N THR A 267 -13.48 -6.05 26.83
CA THR A 267 -12.13 -6.50 27.17
C THR A 267 -11.29 -6.71 25.91
N LEU A 268 -11.86 -7.38 24.90
CA LEU A 268 -11.16 -7.63 23.65
C LEU A 268 -10.85 -6.32 22.89
N ALA A 269 -11.80 -5.39 22.77
CA ALA A 269 -11.54 -4.13 22.08
C ALA A 269 -10.41 -3.32 22.74
N LYS A 270 -10.36 -3.30 24.08
CA LYS A 270 -9.26 -2.65 24.81
C LYS A 270 -7.92 -3.34 24.58
N ALA A 271 -7.89 -4.66 24.64
CA ALA A 271 -6.67 -5.44 24.39
C ALA A 271 -6.14 -5.22 22.96
N ARG A 272 -7.04 -5.23 21.98
CA ARG A 272 -6.72 -4.97 20.57
C ARG A 272 -6.27 -3.54 20.31
N ASN A 273 -6.94 -2.56 20.90
CA ASN A 273 -6.48 -1.16 20.86
C ASN A 273 -5.06 -1.03 21.40
N LYS A 274 -4.78 -1.66 22.56
CA LYS A 274 -3.43 -1.70 23.12
C LYS A 274 -2.44 -2.36 22.16
N GLY A 275 -2.78 -3.50 21.57
CA GLY A 275 -1.93 -4.18 20.59
C GLY A 275 -1.55 -3.28 19.40
N LEU A 276 -2.51 -2.52 18.86
CA LEU A 276 -2.24 -1.57 17.78
C LEU A 276 -1.33 -0.42 18.22
N LEU A 277 -1.53 0.12 19.43
CA LEU A 277 -0.64 1.15 19.98
C LEU A 277 0.78 0.63 20.20
N ASP A 278 0.91 -0.61 20.67
CA ASP A 278 2.20 -1.27 20.86
C ASP A 278 2.91 -1.49 19.50
N VAL A 279 2.17 -1.82 18.43
CA VAL A 279 2.71 -1.90 17.06
C VAL A 279 3.22 -0.54 16.57
N VAL A 280 2.47 0.54 16.80
CA VAL A 280 2.92 1.90 16.46
C VAL A 280 4.20 2.25 17.21
N ALA A 281 4.25 2.01 18.52
CA ALA A 281 5.42 2.28 19.33
C ALA A 281 6.64 1.46 18.88
N ALA A 282 6.44 0.17 18.57
CA ALA A 282 7.48 -0.70 18.03
C ALA A 282 8.01 -0.16 16.70
N ALA A 283 7.13 0.22 15.77
CA ALA A 283 7.51 0.76 14.46
C ALA A 283 8.25 2.11 14.58
N GLU A 284 7.83 3.00 15.46
CA GLU A 284 8.50 4.28 15.71
C GLU A 284 9.96 4.06 16.16
N GLY A 285 10.20 3.08 17.04
CA GLY A 285 11.52 2.71 17.54
C GLY A 285 12.37 1.83 16.60
N ASP A 286 11.79 1.22 15.57
CA ASP A 286 12.50 0.25 14.73
C ASP A 286 13.43 0.93 13.71
N ALA A 287 14.72 0.64 13.78
CA ALA A 287 15.73 1.17 12.86
C ALA A 287 15.70 0.50 11.46
N LYS A 288 14.99 -0.64 11.31
CA LYS A 288 14.82 -1.34 10.03
C LYS A 288 13.77 -0.68 9.13
N LEU A 289 12.92 0.17 9.70
CA LEU A 289 11.88 0.88 8.96
C LEU A 289 12.33 2.29 8.59
N THR A 290 12.07 2.68 7.35
CA THR A 290 12.21 4.07 6.89
C THR A 290 11.06 4.93 7.43
N ALA A 291 11.22 6.25 7.43
CA ALA A 291 10.16 7.15 7.91
C ALA A 291 8.81 6.99 7.17
N PRO A 292 8.77 6.83 5.83
CA PRO A 292 7.52 6.52 5.12
C PRO A 292 6.86 5.21 5.58
N GLN A 293 7.64 4.15 5.79
CA GLN A 293 7.13 2.85 6.26
C GLN A 293 6.55 2.96 7.67
N LYS A 294 7.22 3.67 8.58
CA LYS A 294 6.71 3.96 9.94
C LYS A 294 5.38 4.70 9.89
N LYS A 295 5.31 5.74 9.04
CA LYS A 295 4.06 6.49 8.84
C LYS A 295 2.94 5.58 8.32
N MET A 296 3.24 4.70 7.37
CA MET A 296 2.25 3.78 6.82
C MET A 296 1.70 2.82 7.89
N VAL A 297 2.56 2.21 8.70
CA VAL A 297 2.13 1.35 9.83
C VAL A 297 1.24 2.14 10.79
N LYS A 298 1.68 3.35 11.18
CA LYS A 298 0.92 4.24 12.05
C LYS A 298 -0.45 4.59 11.49
N ASP A 299 -0.53 5.02 10.24
CA ASP A 299 -1.80 5.41 9.59
C ASP A 299 -2.80 4.24 9.58
N LYS A 300 -2.35 2.99 9.36
CA LYS A 300 -3.24 1.81 9.37
C LYS A 300 -3.68 1.43 10.79
N CYS A 301 -2.78 1.45 11.77
CA CYS A 301 -3.14 1.19 13.17
C CYS A 301 -4.09 2.26 13.74
N GLU A 302 -3.86 3.54 13.42
CA GLU A 302 -4.73 4.66 13.82
C GLU A 302 -6.09 4.61 13.12
N TYR A 303 -6.17 4.06 11.90
CA TYR A 303 -7.45 3.85 11.22
C TYR A 303 -8.37 2.94 12.04
N ALA A 304 -7.88 1.79 12.50
CA ALA A 304 -8.65 0.85 13.32
C ALA A 304 -9.03 1.41 14.71
N ASN A 305 -8.28 2.39 15.22
CA ASN A 305 -8.51 3.05 16.52
C ASN A 305 -9.51 4.21 16.42
N LYS A 306 -10.61 4.02 15.68
CA LYS A 306 -11.68 5.01 15.51
C LYS A 306 -13.04 4.42 15.88
N PRO A 307 -14.02 5.26 16.27
CA PRO A 307 -15.38 4.82 16.52
C PRO A 307 -16.11 4.50 15.21
N MET A 308 -15.99 3.26 14.73
CA MET A 308 -16.54 2.86 13.42
C MET A 308 -17.86 2.08 13.51
N LEU A 309 -18.18 1.46 14.65
CA LEU A 309 -19.32 0.55 14.74
C LEU A 309 -20.65 1.21 14.38
N ALA A 310 -20.87 2.47 14.76
CA ALA A 310 -22.10 3.20 14.42
C ALA A 310 -22.30 3.34 12.89
N GLN A 311 -21.22 3.58 12.14
CA GLN A 311 -21.26 3.68 10.69
C GLN A 311 -21.65 2.34 10.05
N TYR A 312 -21.03 1.24 10.50
CA TYR A 312 -21.33 -0.10 10.00
C TYR A 312 -22.78 -0.52 10.32
N LEU A 313 -23.25 -0.27 11.55
CA LEU A 313 -24.62 -0.56 11.97
C LEU A 313 -25.66 0.16 11.11
N GLY A 314 -25.40 1.42 10.73
CA GLY A 314 -26.30 2.19 9.87
C GLY A 314 -26.52 1.53 8.50
N THR A 315 -25.50 0.86 7.95
CA THR A 315 -25.57 0.21 6.63
C THR A 315 -26.11 -1.23 6.67
N MET A 316 -26.12 -1.87 7.85
CA MET A 316 -26.40 -3.31 8.00
C MET A 316 -27.61 -3.62 8.88
N LYS A 317 -28.32 -2.60 9.38
CA LYS A 317 -29.52 -2.73 10.23
C LYS A 317 -30.48 -3.83 9.79
N GLU A 318 -30.89 -3.84 8.53
CA GLU A 318 -31.89 -4.81 8.03
C GLU A 318 -31.35 -6.25 8.06
N LYS A 319 -30.04 -6.44 7.83
CA LYS A 319 -29.39 -7.76 7.88
C LYS A 319 -29.23 -8.30 9.31
N LEU A 320 -29.35 -7.43 10.31
CA LEU A 320 -29.35 -7.78 11.72
C LEU A 320 -30.76 -8.05 12.26
N GLY A 321 -31.80 -8.04 11.40
CA GLY A 321 -33.19 -8.21 11.83
C GLY A 321 -33.87 -6.91 12.28
N GLY A 322 -33.33 -5.75 11.87
CA GLY A 322 -33.93 -4.44 12.12
C GLY A 322 -33.51 -3.82 13.46
N VAL A 323 -34.00 -2.59 13.71
CA VAL A 323 -33.70 -1.80 14.92
C VAL A 323 -34.17 -2.46 16.21
N ASP A 324 -35.19 -3.31 16.11
CA ASP A 324 -35.79 -3.94 17.27
C ASP A 324 -35.12 -5.23 17.70
N SER A 325 -34.25 -5.79 16.84
CA SER A 325 -33.47 -6.97 17.16
C SER A 325 -32.59 -6.73 18.41
N GLN A 326 -32.47 -7.77 19.23
CA GLN A 326 -31.62 -7.71 20.42
C GLN A 326 -30.15 -7.44 20.05
N GLU A 327 -29.71 -8.02 18.95
CA GLU A 327 -28.35 -7.84 18.43
C GLU A 327 -28.07 -6.38 18.02
N TYR A 328 -28.96 -5.77 17.23
CA TYR A 328 -28.80 -4.36 16.87
C TYR A 328 -28.78 -3.47 18.12
N LYS A 329 -29.68 -3.70 19.09
CA LYS A 329 -29.72 -2.95 20.35
C LYS A 329 -28.43 -3.10 21.16
N THR A 330 -27.91 -4.31 21.29
CA THR A 330 -26.64 -4.56 22.00
C THR A 330 -25.48 -3.85 21.29
N LEU A 331 -25.33 -4.01 19.97
CA LEU A 331 -24.25 -3.36 19.23
C LEU A 331 -24.39 -1.84 19.22
N LYS A 332 -25.62 -1.32 19.15
CA LYS A 332 -25.89 0.12 19.25
C LYS A 332 -25.48 0.65 20.62
N SER A 333 -25.78 -0.09 21.70
CA SER A 333 -25.36 0.30 23.05
C SER A 333 -23.83 0.37 23.18
N LEU A 334 -23.08 -0.54 22.55
CA LEU A 334 -21.61 -0.46 22.48
C LEU A 334 -21.13 0.77 21.71
N SER A 335 -21.82 1.14 20.62
CA SER A 335 -21.49 2.36 19.87
C SER A 335 -21.79 3.66 20.63
N ASP A 336 -22.71 3.62 21.60
CA ASP A 336 -23.08 4.78 22.42
C ASP A 336 -22.31 4.84 23.75
N ASP A 337 -21.69 3.73 24.16
CA ASP A 337 -20.95 3.65 25.41
C ASP A 337 -19.60 4.38 25.29
N PRO A 338 -19.39 5.49 26.02
CA PRO A 338 -18.18 6.31 25.89
C PRO A 338 -16.90 5.58 26.30
N GLU A 339 -17.00 4.52 27.10
CA GLU A 339 -15.83 3.73 27.54
C GLU A 339 -15.26 2.88 26.39
N ILE A 340 -16.12 2.41 25.48
CA ILE A 340 -15.73 1.46 24.42
C ILE A 340 -15.84 2.04 23.02
N ASN A 341 -16.73 3.01 22.79
CA ASN A 341 -16.98 3.62 21.49
C ASN A 341 -15.67 4.02 20.76
N PRO A 342 -14.68 4.67 21.42
CA PRO A 342 -13.40 5.03 20.76
C PRO A 342 -12.64 3.83 20.16
N PHE A 343 -12.87 2.62 20.69
CA PHE A 343 -12.15 1.40 20.33
C PHE A 343 -12.97 0.46 19.46
N THR A 344 -14.22 0.80 19.12
CA THR A 344 -15.13 -0.11 18.41
C THR A 344 -14.64 -0.48 17.01
N GLY A 345 -13.82 0.35 16.36
CA GLY A 345 -13.17 0.00 15.10
C GLY A 345 -12.25 -1.21 15.20
N THR A 346 -11.64 -1.47 16.36
CA THR A 346 -10.77 -2.65 16.56
C THR A 346 -11.53 -3.98 16.56
N LEU A 347 -12.84 -3.94 16.69
CA LEU A 347 -13.70 -5.13 16.60
C LEU A 347 -13.97 -5.55 15.16
N ILE A 348 -13.66 -4.67 14.21
CA ILE A 348 -13.86 -4.86 12.77
C ILE A 348 -12.48 -4.95 12.10
N GLU A 349 -11.61 -3.98 12.37
CA GLU A 349 -10.41 -3.73 11.57
C GLU A 349 -9.12 -4.32 12.15
N TYR A 350 -9.11 -4.82 13.40
CA TYR A 350 -7.85 -5.24 14.03
C TYR A 350 -7.17 -6.38 13.27
N ASP A 351 -7.89 -7.46 12.99
CA ASP A 351 -7.34 -8.64 12.32
C ASP A 351 -6.86 -8.29 10.90
N SER A 352 -7.65 -7.49 10.16
CA SER A 352 -7.32 -7.06 8.81
C SER A 352 -6.12 -6.10 8.78
N VAL A 353 -6.00 -5.19 9.74
CA VAL A 353 -4.84 -4.30 9.89
C VAL A 353 -3.58 -5.07 10.29
N ILE A 354 -3.66 -6.01 11.23
CA ILE A 354 -2.49 -6.80 11.64
C ILE A 354 -1.98 -7.65 10.47
N ASN A 355 -2.87 -8.33 9.73
CA ASN A 355 -2.49 -9.08 8.53
C ASN A 355 -1.92 -8.16 7.43
N GLN A 356 -2.50 -6.98 7.24
CA GLN A 356 -2.01 -5.99 6.29
C GLN A 356 -0.60 -5.50 6.64
N VAL A 357 -0.34 -5.18 7.91
CA VAL A 357 0.99 -4.77 8.39
C VAL A 357 1.99 -5.92 8.25
N LEU A 358 1.59 -7.16 8.56
CA LEU A 358 2.43 -8.34 8.36
C LEU A 358 2.88 -8.47 6.90
N MET A 359 1.96 -8.29 5.94
CA MET A 359 2.29 -8.31 4.51
C MET A 359 3.24 -7.19 4.11
N TYR A 360 3.09 -5.99 4.67
CA TYR A 360 4.03 -4.90 4.42
C TYR A 360 5.43 -5.23 4.90
N LEU A 361 5.55 -5.71 6.14
CA LEU A 361 6.84 -6.09 6.70
C LEU A 361 7.52 -7.20 5.89
N PHE A 362 6.74 -8.18 5.41
CA PHE A 362 7.23 -9.25 4.55
C PHE A 362 7.79 -8.73 3.24
N ASP A 363 7.03 -7.89 2.52
CA ASP A 363 7.42 -7.35 1.22
C ASP A 363 8.60 -6.35 1.34
N TRP A 364 8.67 -5.60 2.44
CA TRP A 364 9.82 -4.76 2.80
C TRP A 364 11.04 -5.55 3.28
N GLN A 365 10.94 -6.89 3.37
CA GLN A 365 11.99 -7.78 3.83
C GLN A 365 12.50 -7.44 5.25
N VAL A 366 11.62 -6.90 6.09
CA VAL A 366 11.89 -6.76 7.52
C VAL A 366 11.84 -8.17 8.12
N LYS A 367 12.85 -8.54 8.91
CA LYS A 367 13.00 -9.89 9.46
C LYS A 367 13.33 -9.83 10.95
N PRO A 368 13.09 -10.92 11.72
CA PRO A 368 13.64 -11.04 13.06
C PRO A 368 15.15 -10.71 13.10
N PRO A 369 15.65 -10.06 14.18
CA PRO A 369 14.95 -9.74 15.43
C PRO A 369 14.34 -8.32 15.46
N SER A 370 13.85 -7.78 14.32
CA SER A 370 13.10 -6.52 14.29
C SER A 370 11.98 -6.53 15.34
N PRO A 371 11.93 -5.55 16.27
CA PRO A 371 10.87 -5.49 17.28
C PRO A 371 9.47 -5.41 16.67
N THR A 372 9.31 -4.66 15.58
CA THR A 372 8.01 -4.56 14.88
C THR A 372 7.61 -5.89 14.28
N TRP A 373 8.53 -6.61 13.62
CA TRP A 373 8.25 -7.93 13.07
C TRP A 373 7.78 -8.90 14.16
N VAL A 374 8.54 -9.03 15.24
CA VAL A 374 8.26 -10.00 16.31
C VAL A 374 6.88 -9.74 16.92
N LEU A 375 6.54 -8.47 17.19
CA LEU A 375 5.24 -8.13 17.75
C LEU A 375 4.10 -8.41 16.77
N VAL A 376 4.24 -8.00 15.50
CA VAL A 376 3.19 -8.22 14.49
C VAL A 376 2.97 -9.71 14.22
N GLU A 377 4.04 -10.50 14.16
CA GLU A 377 3.97 -11.97 14.04
C GLU A 377 3.23 -12.59 15.23
N GLN A 378 3.52 -12.16 16.46
CA GLN A 378 2.81 -12.61 17.65
C GLN A 378 1.31 -12.27 17.56
N LEU A 379 0.97 -11.00 17.29
CA LEU A 379 -0.43 -10.56 17.24
C LEU A 379 -1.20 -11.20 16.09
N ALA A 380 -0.56 -11.45 14.94
CA ALA A 380 -1.16 -12.18 13.82
C ALA A 380 -1.44 -13.64 14.19
N THR A 381 -0.51 -14.27 14.90
CA THR A 381 -0.67 -15.64 15.43
C THR A 381 -1.83 -15.71 16.42
N GLU A 382 -1.90 -14.79 17.38
CA GLU A 382 -2.98 -14.71 18.37
C GLU A 382 -4.35 -14.47 17.70
N ALA A 383 -4.43 -13.55 16.74
CA ALA A 383 -5.66 -13.27 16.00
C ALA A 383 -6.14 -14.50 15.22
N ARG A 384 -5.21 -15.21 14.56
CA ARG A 384 -5.53 -16.46 13.85
C ARG A 384 -5.98 -17.56 14.80
N GLN A 385 -5.31 -17.75 15.94
CA GLN A 385 -5.72 -18.73 16.95
C GLN A 385 -7.11 -18.42 17.51
N PHE A 386 -7.41 -17.13 17.74
CA PHE A 386 -8.72 -16.69 18.16
C PHE A 386 -9.80 -17.06 17.13
N ARG A 387 -9.58 -16.81 15.84
CA ARG A 387 -10.47 -17.22 14.74
C ARG A 387 -10.64 -18.75 14.67
N ALA A 388 -9.53 -19.50 14.71
CA ALA A 388 -9.56 -20.96 14.67
C ALA A 388 -10.35 -21.56 15.85
N SER A 389 -10.30 -20.94 17.04
CA SER A 389 -11.08 -21.39 18.19
C SER A 389 -12.59 -21.12 18.07
N ALA A 390 -12.98 -20.21 17.19
CA ALA A 390 -14.38 -19.85 16.95
C ALA A 390 -15.04 -20.68 15.84
N GLY A 391 -14.28 -21.08 14.81
CA GLY A 391 -14.75 -21.82 13.64
C GLY A 391 -14.90 -23.33 13.83
N GLY A 392 -15.42 -23.77 14.99
CA GLY A 392 -15.51 -25.17 15.43
C GLY A 392 -16.06 -26.18 14.42
#